data_AF-A0A327H2P0-F1
#
_entry.id   AF-A0A327H2P0-F1
#
_cell.length_a   1.000
_cell.length_b   1.000
_cell.length_c   1.000
_cell.angle_alpha   90.00
_cell.angle_beta   90.00
_cell.angle_gamma   90.00
#
_symmetry.space_group_name_H-M   'P 1'
#
loop_
_entity.id
_entity.type
_entity.pdbx_description
1 polymer ?
#
loop_
_entity_poly.entity_id
_entity_poly.type
_entity_poly.pdbx_seq_one_letter_code
_entity_poly.pdbx_strand_id
1 'polypeptide(L)'
;ASGTSGMKAVMNGVPNLSILDGWWPEACRHGENGWGIGRKEEDRDDDRDAESLYNIMENEVIPTWSSSRSNWTRIMKNAISVGPRFTGQRMIRDYKSIYQAFK
;
A
#
# COMPACT_ATOMS: atom_id res chain seq x y z
N ALA A 1 12.20 3.65 -6.51
CA ALA A 1 11.98 2.28 -7.02
C ALA A 1 10.62 1.78 -6.54
N SER A 2 9.90 0.91 -7.27
CA SER A 2 8.45 0.73 -7.07
C SER A 2 8.04 -0.29 -5.98
N GLY A 3 8.81 -1.35 -5.74
CA GLY A 3 8.50 -2.35 -4.69
C GLY A 3 7.41 -3.36 -5.07
N THR A 4 7.74 -4.35 -5.91
CA THR A 4 6.75 -5.32 -6.44
C THR A 4 6.24 -6.34 -5.42
N SER A 5 6.95 -6.54 -4.30
CA SER A 5 6.52 -7.45 -3.24
C SER A 5 5.24 -6.96 -2.57
N GLY A 6 5.11 -5.66 -2.32
CA GLY A 6 3.88 -5.05 -1.80
C GLY A 6 2.69 -5.25 -2.75
N MET A 7 2.92 -5.19 -4.06
CA MET A 7 1.90 -5.48 -5.08
C MET A 7 1.43 -6.94 -5.02
N LYS A 8 2.34 -7.90 -4.80
CA LYS A 8 1.99 -9.32 -4.62
C LYS A 8 1.22 -9.55 -3.32
N ALA A 9 1.61 -8.86 -2.24
CA ALA A 9 0.95 -8.96 -0.94
C ALA A 9 -0.53 -8.57 -1.03
N VAL A 10 -0.85 -7.42 -1.65
CA VAL A 10 -2.25 -6.98 -1.78
C VAL A 10 -3.09 -7.92 -2.63
N MET A 11 -2.53 -8.53 -3.67
CA MET A 11 -3.24 -9.52 -4.49
C MET A 11 -3.64 -10.78 -3.70
N ASN A 12 -2.93 -11.07 -2.61
CA ASN A 12 -3.22 -12.18 -1.71
C ASN A 12 -4.02 -11.74 -0.46
N GLY A 13 -4.57 -10.52 -0.48
CA GLY A 13 -5.37 -9.99 0.64
C GLY A 13 -4.55 -9.60 1.87
N VAL A 14 -3.24 -9.39 1.72
CA VAL A 14 -2.39 -8.87 2.79
C VAL A 14 -2.36 -7.34 2.69
N PRO A 15 -2.92 -6.60 3.67
CA PRO A 15 -2.81 -5.13 3.71
C PRO A 15 -1.36 -4.70 3.95
N ASN A 16 -0.94 -3.56 3.41
CA ASN A 16 0.39 -3.01 3.69
C ASN A 16 0.33 -2.04 4.88
N LEU A 17 1.40 -2.05 5.68
CA LEU A 17 1.77 -1.00 6.63
C LEU A 17 3.18 -0.58 6.23
N SER A 18 3.30 0.57 5.56
CA SER A 18 4.58 1.01 4.97
C SER A 18 4.64 2.51 4.82
N ILE A 19 5.84 3.07 4.70
CA ILE A 19 6.04 4.47 4.33
C ILE A 19 5.47 4.77 2.94
N LEU A 20 5.14 6.04 2.69
CA LEU A 20 4.62 6.49 1.40
C LEU A 20 5.75 6.66 0.36
N ASP A 21 6.37 5.55 -0.02
CA ASP A 21 7.39 5.46 -1.08
C ASP A 21 7.09 4.37 -2.12
N GLY A 22 7.70 4.50 -3.30
CA GLY A 22 7.54 3.58 -4.43
C GLY A 22 6.11 3.60 -4.98
N TRP A 23 5.49 2.42 -5.08
CA TRP A 23 4.12 2.28 -5.57
C TRP A 23 3.05 2.66 -4.54
N TRP A 24 3.41 2.65 -3.25
CA TRP A 24 2.43 2.76 -2.17
C TRP A 24 1.69 4.11 -2.16
N PRO A 25 2.34 5.26 -2.46
CA PRO A 25 1.64 6.54 -2.67
C PRO A 25 0.53 6.51 -3.72
N GLU A 26 0.63 5.65 -4.74
CA GLU A 26 -0.36 5.56 -5.82
C GLU A 26 -1.56 4.66 -5.45
N ALA A 27 -1.39 3.81 -4.43
CA ALA A 27 -2.33 2.75 -4.06
C ALA A 27 -2.97 2.91 -2.68
N CYS A 28 -2.26 3.54 -1.75
CA CYS A 28 -2.65 3.64 -0.34
C CYS A 28 -3.93 4.46 -0.19
N ARG A 29 -4.94 3.84 0.42
CA ARG A 29 -6.09 4.50 1.01
C ARG A 29 -6.05 4.16 2.50
N HIS A 30 -5.47 5.08 3.27
CA HIS A 30 -5.14 4.89 4.68
C HIS A 30 -6.39 4.43 5.46
N GLY A 31 -6.26 3.34 6.23
CA GLY A 31 -7.34 2.72 7.00
C GLY A 31 -8.34 1.90 6.18
N GLU A 32 -8.33 2.01 4.85
CA GLU A 32 -9.24 1.25 3.98
C GLU A 32 -8.61 -0.01 3.41
N ASN A 33 -7.38 0.08 2.89
CA ASN A 33 -6.67 -1.03 2.21
C ASN A 33 -5.27 -1.28 2.77
N GLY A 34 -4.91 -0.58 3.84
CA GLY A 34 -3.60 -0.57 4.47
C GLY A 34 -3.36 0.78 5.14
N TRP A 35 -2.11 1.01 5.57
CA TRP A 35 -1.70 2.20 6.29
C TRP A 35 -0.41 2.77 5.72
N GLY A 36 -0.36 4.09 5.68
CA GLY A 36 0.84 4.87 5.35
C GLY A 36 1.52 5.34 6.63
N ILE A 37 2.80 5.02 6.80
CA ILE A 37 3.62 5.49 7.92
C ILE A 37 4.21 6.85 7.58
N GLY A 38 4.13 7.79 8.53
CA GLY A 38 4.73 9.11 8.43
C GLY A 38 4.21 9.96 7.28
N ARG A 39 4.96 11.02 6.99
CA ARG A 39 4.76 11.92 5.85
C ARG A 39 5.96 11.83 4.92
N LYS A 40 5.84 12.42 3.72
CA LYS A 40 6.95 12.54 2.79
C LYS A 40 7.86 13.68 3.25
N GLU A 41 8.63 13.42 4.30
CA GLU A 41 9.60 14.35 4.90
C GLU A 41 10.96 14.17 4.22
N GLU A 42 11.70 15.26 4.01
CA GLU A 42 13.05 15.21 3.38
C GLU A 42 14.16 14.90 4.40
N ASP A 43 13.94 15.26 5.66
CA ASP A 43 14.88 15.03 6.76
C ASP A 43 14.61 13.68 7.43
N ARG A 44 15.68 12.90 7.65
CA ARG A 44 15.61 11.62 8.37
C ARG A 44 15.64 11.87 9.86
N ASP A 45 14.73 11.22 10.57
CA ASP A 45 14.57 11.34 12.02
C ASP A 45 14.00 10.03 12.58
N ASP A 46 14.89 9.20 13.12
CA ASP A 46 14.57 7.85 13.56
C ASP A 46 13.54 7.84 14.70
N ASP A 47 13.60 8.82 15.62
CA ASP A 47 12.67 8.90 16.76
C ASP A 47 11.26 9.22 16.29
N ARG A 48 11.14 10.16 15.35
CA ARG A 48 9.86 10.55 14.72
C ARG A 48 9.26 9.42 13.89
N ASP A 49 10.09 8.73 13.11
CA ASP A 49 9.64 7.61 12.27
C ASP A 49 9.17 6.44 13.14
N ALA A 50 9.89 6.15 14.23
CA ALA A 50 9.49 5.16 15.22
C ALA A 50 8.17 5.53 15.89
N GLU A 51 8.04 6.78 16.37
CA GLU A 51 6.80 7.28 16.98
C GLU A 51 5.61 7.16 16.02
N SER A 52 5.79 7.53 14.74
CA SER A 52 4.73 7.37 13.74
C SER A 52 4.33 5.93 13.52
N LEU A 53 5.30 5.00 13.46
CA LEU A 53 5.03 3.57 13.31
C LEU A 53 4.26 3.03 14.51
N TYR A 54 4.74 3.29 15.73
CA TYR A 54 4.10 2.81 16.96
C TYR A 54 2.69 3.36 17.10
N ASN A 55 2.50 4.65 16.85
CA ASN A 55 1.18 5.27 16.93
C ASN A 55 0.16 4.61 16.00
N ILE A 56 0.52 4.35 14.73
CA ILE A 56 -0.37 3.69 13.77
C ILE A 56 -0.61 2.23 14.19
N MET A 57 0.43 1.53 14.63
CA MET A 57 0.32 0.12 15.01
C MET A 57 -0.62 -0.06 16.22
N GLU A 58 -0.42 0.73 17.28
CA GLU A 58 -1.16 0.64 18.53
C GLU A 58 -2.58 1.18 18.44
N ASN A 59 -2.78 2.30 17.74
CA ASN A 59 -4.08 2.98 17.73
C ASN A 59 -4.96 2.62 16.54
N GLU A 60 -4.40 2.03 15.47
CA GLU A 60 -5.17 1.73 14.25
C GLU A 60 -5.12 0.26 13.86
N VAL A 61 -3.92 -0.29 13.65
CA VAL A 61 -3.75 -1.65 13.09
C VAL A 61 -4.22 -2.71 14.09
N ILE A 62 -3.68 -2.71 15.31
CA ILE A 62 -4.01 -3.69 16.35
C ILE A 62 -5.50 -3.62 16.74
N PRO A 63 -6.10 -2.44 16.96
CA PRO A 63 -7.53 -2.35 17.26
C PRO A 63 -8.40 -2.83 16.09
N THR A 64 -8.04 -2.53 14.85
CA THR A 64 -8.80 -2.99 13.68
C THR A 64 -8.73 -4.50 13.51
N TRP A 65 -7.56 -5.09 13.75
CA TRP A 65 -7.36 -6.54 13.70
C TRP A 65 -8.08 -7.28 14.83
N SER A 66 -8.01 -6.75 16.06
CA SER A 66 -8.55 -7.42 17.25
C SER A 66 -10.06 -7.21 17.45
N SER A 67 -10.61 -6.07 17.03
CA SER A 67 -12.02 -5.72 17.28
C SER A 67 -13.02 -6.60 16.54
N SER A 68 -12.75 -6.94 15.28
CA SER A 68 -13.66 -7.77 14.49
C SER A 68 -12.99 -8.39 13.27
N ARG A 69 -13.21 -9.71 13.10
CA ARG A 69 -12.83 -10.43 11.89
C ARG A 69 -13.48 -9.84 10.63
N SER A 70 -14.70 -9.29 10.72
CA SER A 70 -15.37 -8.69 9.55
C SER A 70 -14.69 -7.39 9.13
N ASN A 71 -14.22 -6.58 10.08
CA ASN A 71 -13.47 -5.36 9.80
C ASN A 71 -12.15 -5.68 9.12
N TRP A 72 -11.38 -6.64 9.66
CA TRP A 72 -10.13 -7.07 9.04
C TRP A 72 -10.36 -7.65 7.63
N THR A 73 -11.36 -8.51 7.47
CA THR A 73 -11.73 -9.09 6.16
C THR A 73 -12.09 -8.00 5.15
N ARG A 74 -12.76 -6.93 5.58
CA ARG A 74 -13.06 -5.77 4.72
C ARG A 74 -11.76 -5.10 4.22
N ILE A 75 -10.78 -4.89 5.10
CA ILE A 75 -9.48 -4.34 4.69
C ILE A 75 -8.77 -5.28 3.72
N MET A 76 -8.76 -6.60 3.97
CA MET A 76 -8.18 -7.58 3.06
C MET A 76 -8.81 -7.52 1.66
N LYS A 77 -10.15 -7.43 1.58
CA LYS A 77 -10.87 -7.29 0.30
C LYS A 77 -10.54 -5.98 -0.41
N ASN A 78 -10.43 -4.89 0.34
CA ASN A 78 -10.03 -3.59 -0.19
C ASN A 78 -8.57 -3.60 -0.68
N ALA A 79 -7.67 -4.33 -0.03
CA ALA A 79 -6.32 -4.57 -0.51
C ALA A 79 -6.33 -5.31 -1.86
N ILE A 80 -7.12 -6.39 -1.98
CA ILE A 80 -7.26 -7.11 -3.27
C ILE A 80 -7.79 -6.18 -4.36
N SER A 81 -8.73 -5.29 -4.05
CA SER A 81 -9.37 -4.39 -5.03
C SER A 81 -8.38 -3.47 -5.76
N VAL A 82 -7.23 -3.13 -5.15
CA VAL A 82 -6.22 -2.29 -5.78
C VAL A 82 -5.22 -3.06 -6.63
N GLY A 83 -5.05 -4.37 -6.39
CA GLY A 83 -4.10 -5.24 -7.10
C GLY A 83 -4.18 -5.17 -8.65
N PRO A 84 -5.37 -5.18 -9.28
CA PRO A 84 -5.49 -5.15 -10.75
C PRO A 84 -4.79 -3.96 -11.44
N ARG A 85 -4.62 -2.83 -10.74
CA ARG A 85 -3.94 -1.62 -11.27
C ARG A 85 -2.43 -1.80 -11.44
N PHE A 86 -1.85 -2.81 -10.79
CA PHE A 86 -0.40 -3.02 -10.69
C PHE A 86 0.06 -4.36 -11.29
N THR A 87 -0.69 -4.86 -12.30
CA THR A 87 -0.34 -6.12 -12.98
C THR A 87 0.72 -5.91 -14.05
N GLY A 88 1.58 -6.92 -14.24
CA GLY A 88 2.55 -6.94 -15.35
C GLY A 88 1.87 -6.89 -16.72
N GLN A 89 0.68 -7.50 -16.86
CA GLN A 89 -0.11 -7.42 -18.09
C GLN A 89 -0.52 -5.99 -18.43
N ARG A 90 -0.95 -5.19 -17.44
CA ARG A 90 -1.24 -3.76 -17.65
C ARG A 90 0.03 -3.04 -18.07
N MET A 91 1.14 -3.23 -17.37
CA MET A 91 2.42 -2.60 -17.71
C MET A 91 2.81 -2.88 -19.16
N ILE A 92 2.81 -4.14 -19.60
CA ILE A 92 3.16 -4.50 -20.99
C ILE A 92 2.23 -3.84 -22.00
N ARG A 93 0.93 -3.75 -21.69
CA ARG A 93 -0.08 -3.09 -22.55
C ARG A 93 0.20 -1.59 -22.68
N ASP A 94 0.48 -0.92 -21.57
CA ASP A 94 0.80 0.51 -21.54
C ASP A 94 2.09 0.79 -22.35
N TYR A 95 3.14 -0.03 -22.15
CA TYR A 95 4.37 0.04 -22.94
C TYR A 95 4.11 -0.13 -24.43
N LYS A 96 3.33 -1.16 -24.82
CA LYS A 96 2.99 -1.39 -26.23
C LYS A 96 2.27 -0.19 -26.85
N SER A 97 1.31 0.39 -26.14
CA SER A 97 0.57 1.57 -26.60
C SER A 97 1.51 2.77 -26.83
N ILE A 98 2.43 3.01 -25.89
CA ILE A 98 3.43 4.07 -26.01
C ILE A 98 4.31 3.85 -27.25
N TYR A 99 4.86 2.65 -27.44
CA TYR A 99 5.70 2.34 -28.60
C TYR A 99 4.96 2.45 -29.94
N GLN A 100 3.67 2.12 -29.98
CA GLN A 100 2.87 2.26 -31.19
C GLN A 100 2.58 3.72 -31.55
N ALA A 101 2.46 4.60 -30.55
CA ALA A 101 2.22 6.02 -30.78
C ALA A 101 3.46 6.78 -31.30
N PHE A 102 4.66 6.21 -31.15
CA PHE A 102 5.90 6.77 -31.70
C PHE A 102 6.17 6.39 -33.16
N LYS A 103 5.42 5.44 -33.73
CA LYS A 103 5.50 5.06 -35.15
C LYS A 103 4.46 5.82 -35.96
#